data_AF-A0A1Y5HDX9-F1
#
_entry.id   AF-A0A1Y5HDX9-F1
#
_cell.length_a   1.000
_cell.length_b   1.000
_cell.length_c   1.000
_cell.angle_alpha   90.00
_cell.angle_beta   90.00
_cell.angle_gamma   90.00
#
_symmetry.space_group_name_H-M   'P 1'
#
loop_
_entity.id
_entity.type
_entity.pdbx_description
1 polymer ?
#
loop_
_entity_poly.entity_id
_entity_poly.type
_entity_poly.pdbx_seq_one_letter_code
_entity_poly.pdbx_strand_id
1 'polypeptide(L)'
;MFLKKELTEYNRYQAFAVHMAISLVIFFILLFFITQHWYPGILFDTGNGWKAIAMIVGIDLILGPLLTLIVFNHNKSSLKFDLSVIALIQTAALIYGTWTIHQTRPIALAFINSSFITIFANSTLSDALEDKIENNNSNQLYYLFNDEQPSSELNVEQFKPYSDYALTVTSLVSPYIDTNPNNEEQILVRLDPLTSNTRFIIINKQDGLILEYAKK
;
A
#
# COMPACT_ATOMS: atom_id res chain seq x y z
N MET A 1 26.10 -18.21 -13.66
CA MET A 1 26.63 -18.80 -14.91
C MET A 1 25.57 -18.71 -16.02
N PHE A 2 25.24 -17.49 -16.49
CA PHE A 2 24.27 -17.25 -17.59
C PHE A 2 24.73 -16.15 -18.57
N LEU A 3 25.85 -15.47 -18.30
CA LEU A 3 26.31 -14.27 -19.02
C LEU A 3 27.52 -14.50 -19.94
N LYS A 4 27.75 -15.73 -20.41
CA LYS A 4 28.91 -16.05 -21.27
C LYS A 4 28.56 -16.21 -22.77
N LYS A 5 27.29 -16.07 -23.12
CA LYS A 5 26.80 -16.21 -24.50
C LYS A 5 26.61 -14.83 -25.12
N GLU A 6 27.03 -14.70 -26.38
CA GLU A 6 26.73 -13.52 -27.20
C GLU A 6 25.21 -13.39 -27.42
N LEU A 7 24.71 -12.15 -27.51
CA LEU A 7 23.27 -11.89 -27.74
C LEU A 7 22.73 -12.57 -29.00
N THR A 8 23.61 -12.85 -29.97
CA THR A 8 23.31 -13.54 -31.23
C THR A 8 22.95 -15.02 -31.05
N GLU A 9 23.29 -15.63 -29.92
CA GLU A 9 23.01 -17.05 -29.63
C GLU A 9 21.63 -17.29 -29.00
N TYR A 10 20.95 -16.22 -28.57
CA TYR A 10 19.63 -16.30 -27.98
C TYR A 10 18.54 -16.14 -29.03
N ASN A 11 17.47 -16.93 -28.91
CA ASN A 11 16.21 -16.63 -29.58
C ASN A 11 15.34 -15.70 -28.70
N ARG A 12 14.32 -15.08 -29.30
CA ARG A 12 13.42 -14.13 -28.62
C ARG A 12 12.72 -14.71 -27.39
N TYR A 13 12.42 -16.01 -27.36
CA TYR A 13 11.78 -16.66 -26.22
C TYR A 13 12.75 -16.85 -25.06
N GLN A 14 14.02 -17.16 -25.35
CA GLN A 14 15.06 -17.23 -24.32
C GLN A 14 15.36 -15.84 -23.75
N ALA A 15 15.44 -14.81 -24.60
CA ALA A 15 15.61 -13.43 -24.16
C ALA A 15 14.43 -12.97 -23.29
N PHE A 16 13.20 -13.27 -23.70
CA PHE A 16 11.99 -13.05 -22.91
C PHE A 16 12.05 -13.77 -21.56
N ALA A 17 12.43 -15.05 -21.52
CA ALA A 17 12.49 -15.83 -20.29
C ALA A 17 13.55 -15.29 -19.31
N VAL A 18 14.71 -14.88 -19.82
CA VAL A 18 15.77 -14.25 -19.00
C VAL A 18 15.28 -12.90 -18.46
N HIS A 19 14.65 -12.06 -19.29
CA HIS A 19 14.10 -10.79 -18.83
C HIS A 19 13.03 -11.03 -17.75
N MET A 20 12.06 -11.91 -18.02
CA MET A 20 11.01 -12.28 -17.06
C MET A 20 11.60 -12.75 -15.73
N ALA A 21 12.66 -13.58 -15.75
CA ALA A 21 13.32 -14.04 -14.53
C ALA A 21 13.95 -12.88 -13.74
N ILE A 22 14.60 -11.93 -14.40
CA ILE A 22 15.17 -10.74 -13.76
C ILE A 22 14.06 -9.87 -13.17
N SER A 23 13.00 -9.57 -13.93
CA SER A 23 11.86 -8.80 -13.44
C SER A 23 11.18 -9.47 -12.26
N LEU A 24 11.09 -10.80 -12.24
CA LEU A 24 10.49 -11.55 -11.14
C LEU A 24 11.30 -11.45 -9.85
N VAL A 25 12.64 -11.51 -9.94
CA VAL A 25 13.52 -11.30 -8.79
C VAL A 25 13.31 -9.89 -8.21
N ILE A 26 13.29 -8.88 -9.08
CA ILE A 26 13.05 -7.48 -8.67
C ILE A 26 11.66 -7.34 -8.04
N PHE A 27 10.65 -7.92 -8.65
CA PHE A 27 9.28 -7.93 -8.14
C PHE A 27 9.19 -8.53 -6.73
N PHE A 28 9.83 -9.67 -6.47
CA PHE A 28 9.79 -10.28 -5.14
C PHE A 28 10.49 -9.44 -4.08
N ILE A 29 11.59 -8.77 -4.44
CA ILE A 29 12.26 -7.81 -3.54
C ILE A 29 11.30 -6.68 -3.18
N LEU A 30 10.67 -6.05 -4.18
CA LEU A 30 9.73 -4.95 -3.93
C LEU A 30 8.48 -5.41 -3.20
N LEU A 31 7.95 -6.59 -3.52
CA LEU A 31 6.81 -7.17 -2.84
C LEU A 31 7.11 -7.37 -1.34
N PHE A 32 8.31 -7.84 -1.01
CA PHE A 32 8.75 -7.95 0.37
C PHE A 32 8.76 -6.58 1.06
N PHE A 33 9.40 -5.55 0.48
CA PHE A 33 9.42 -4.21 1.07
C PHE A 33 8.02 -3.60 1.23
N ILE A 34 7.16 -3.73 0.20
CA ILE A 34 5.80 -3.22 0.22
C ILE A 34 5.03 -3.87 1.36
N THR A 35 5.00 -5.20 1.43
CA THR A 35 4.15 -5.93 2.38
C THR A 35 4.69 -5.91 3.81
N GLN A 36 6.02 -5.91 3.99
CA GLN A 36 6.63 -6.05 5.30
C GLN A 36 7.04 -4.71 5.92
N HIS A 37 7.30 -3.67 5.13
CA HIS A 37 7.89 -2.43 5.64
C HIS A 37 7.04 -1.19 5.33
N TRP A 38 6.45 -1.10 4.14
CA TRP A 38 5.71 0.10 3.74
C TRP A 38 4.21 0.03 4.00
N TYR A 39 3.62 -1.16 3.94
CA TYR A 39 2.19 -1.41 4.09
C TYR A 39 1.94 -2.55 5.09
N PRO A 40 2.36 -2.42 6.36
CA PRO A 40 2.27 -3.52 7.32
C PRO A 40 0.82 -3.81 7.73
N GLY A 41 0.44 -5.09 7.71
CA GLY A 41 -0.83 -5.59 8.23
C GLY A 41 -2.04 -4.94 7.55
N ILE A 42 -2.97 -4.42 8.36
CA ILE A 42 -4.21 -3.80 7.86
C ILE A 42 -3.95 -2.57 6.97
N LEU A 43 -2.80 -1.91 7.12
CA LEU A 43 -2.43 -0.78 6.28
C LEU A 43 -2.28 -1.17 4.81
N PHE A 44 -2.00 -2.44 4.51
CA PHE A 44 -1.99 -2.93 3.14
C PHE A 44 -3.33 -2.70 2.44
N ASP A 45 -4.43 -3.06 3.07
CA ASP A 45 -5.74 -2.93 2.44
C ASP A 45 -6.29 -1.51 2.55
N THR A 46 -6.06 -0.83 3.68
CA THR A 46 -6.50 0.57 3.85
C THR A 46 -5.70 1.55 3.00
N GLY A 47 -4.44 1.24 2.69
CA GLY A 47 -3.59 2.02 1.79
C GLY A 47 -3.70 1.67 0.30
N ASN A 48 -4.57 0.73 -0.09
CA ASN A 48 -4.64 0.19 -1.46
C ASN A 48 -3.32 -0.44 -1.97
N GLY A 49 -2.61 -1.21 -1.14
CA GLY A 49 -1.38 -1.91 -1.51
C GLY A 49 -1.49 -2.77 -2.77
N TRP A 50 -2.67 -3.36 -3.04
CA TRP A 50 -2.94 -4.06 -4.30
C TRP A 50 -2.76 -3.20 -5.56
N LYS A 51 -3.06 -1.90 -5.50
CA LYS A 51 -2.81 -0.98 -6.63
C LYS A 51 -1.32 -0.78 -6.86
N ALA A 52 -0.54 -0.68 -5.78
CA ALA A 52 0.92 -0.57 -5.85
C ALA A 52 1.53 -1.84 -6.49
N ILE A 53 1.10 -3.03 -6.04
CA ILE A 53 1.52 -4.31 -6.65
C ILE A 53 1.13 -4.37 -8.14
N ALA A 54 -0.13 -4.06 -8.47
CA ALA A 54 -0.61 -4.12 -9.84
C ALA A 54 0.18 -3.23 -10.80
N MET A 55 0.61 -2.05 -10.32
CA MET A 55 1.45 -1.14 -11.09
C MET A 55 2.80 -1.78 -11.45
N ILE A 56 3.50 -2.36 -10.46
CA ILE A 56 4.81 -3.01 -10.66
C ILE A 56 4.65 -4.22 -11.60
N VAL A 57 3.64 -5.06 -11.37
CA VAL A 57 3.35 -6.22 -12.25
C VAL A 57 3.10 -5.77 -13.68
N GLY A 58 2.27 -4.74 -13.88
CA GLY A 58 1.95 -4.21 -15.20
C GLY A 58 3.17 -3.69 -15.95
N ILE A 59 4.05 -2.96 -15.27
CA ILE A 59 5.24 -2.38 -15.89
C ILE A 59 6.31 -3.46 -16.12
N ASP A 60 6.67 -4.21 -15.08
CA ASP A 60 7.89 -5.01 -15.09
C ASP A 60 7.71 -6.47 -15.48
N LEU A 61 6.54 -7.06 -15.17
CA LEU A 61 6.25 -8.46 -15.51
C LEU A 61 5.46 -8.58 -16.81
N ILE A 62 4.85 -7.50 -17.29
CA ILE A 62 4.06 -7.51 -18.53
C ILE A 62 4.75 -6.66 -19.59
N LEU A 63 4.79 -5.33 -19.43
CA LEU A 63 5.24 -4.44 -20.51
C LEU A 63 6.71 -4.66 -20.91
N GLY A 64 7.64 -4.68 -19.96
CA GLY A 64 9.09 -4.86 -20.24
C GLY A 64 9.42 -6.17 -20.99
N PRO A 65 9.04 -7.35 -20.44
CA PRO A 65 9.24 -8.62 -21.09
C PRO A 65 8.52 -8.70 -22.45
N LEU A 66 7.29 -8.21 -22.56
CA LEU A 66 6.55 -8.20 -23.82
C LEU A 66 7.26 -7.37 -24.91
N LEU A 67 7.72 -6.17 -24.57
CA LEU A 67 8.50 -5.33 -25.49
C LEU A 67 9.79 -6.04 -25.93
N THR A 68 10.46 -6.71 -25.00
CA THR A 68 11.64 -7.52 -25.31
C THR A 68 11.29 -8.65 -26.28
N LEU A 69 10.21 -9.38 -26.05
CA LEU A 69 9.77 -10.47 -26.93
C LEU A 69 9.46 -9.98 -28.36
N ILE A 70 8.81 -8.82 -28.49
CA ILE A 70 8.42 -8.22 -29.77
C ILE A 70 9.64 -7.72 -30.55
N VAL A 71 10.54 -7.02 -29.86
CA VAL A 71 11.66 -6.31 -30.50
C VAL A 71 12.86 -7.22 -30.75
N PHE A 72 13.00 -8.30 -29.98
CA PHE A 72 14.18 -9.16 -30.07
C PHE A 72 14.27 -9.91 -31.40
N ASN A 73 15.27 -9.53 -32.19
CA ASN A 73 15.67 -10.20 -33.42
C ASN A 73 17.20 -10.24 -33.50
N HIS A 74 17.80 -11.43 -33.40
CA HIS A 74 19.26 -11.60 -33.37
C HIS A 74 19.98 -11.11 -34.63
N ASN A 75 19.27 -10.97 -35.75
CA ASN A 75 19.83 -10.43 -37.01
C ASN A 75 19.78 -8.90 -37.09
N LYS A 76 19.14 -8.23 -36.11
CA LYS A 76 18.95 -6.78 -36.12
C LYS A 76 20.18 -6.08 -35.53
N SER A 77 20.85 -5.24 -36.33
CA SER A 77 22.01 -4.47 -35.88
C SER A 77 21.70 -3.49 -34.75
N SER A 78 20.48 -2.94 -34.71
CA SER A 78 20.02 -2.05 -33.64
C SER A 78 19.60 -2.76 -32.35
N LEU A 79 19.62 -4.11 -32.29
CA LEU A 79 19.07 -4.88 -31.17
C LEU A 79 19.63 -4.41 -29.81
N LYS A 80 20.94 -4.15 -29.74
CA LYS A 80 21.59 -3.66 -28.51
C LYS A 80 21.04 -2.30 -28.08
N PHE A 81 20.85 -1.39 -29.02
CA PHE A 81 20.25 -0.08 -28.75
C PHE A 81 18.79 -0.23 -28.30
N ASP A 82 18.00 -1.04 -29.00
CA ASP A 82 16.59 -1.21 -28.67
C ASP A 82 16.39 -1.79 -27.25
N LEU A 83 17.17 -2.83 -26.89
CA LEU A 83 17.16 -3.41 -25.55
C LEU A 83 17.66 -2.43 -24.49
N SER A 84 18.63 -1.58 -24.82
CA SER A 84 19.13 -0.55 -23.90
C SER A 84 18.07 0.51 -23.61
N VAL A 85 17.32 0.92 -24.64
CA VAL A 85 16.20 1.86 -24.47
C VAL A 85 15.08 1.24 -23.62
N ILE A 86 14.71 -0.01 -23.89
CA ILE A 86 13.73 -0.75 -23.07
C ILE A 86 14.20 -0.80 -21.61
N ALA A 87 15.44 -1.22 -21.37
CA ALA A 87 16.00 -1.33 -20.03
C ALA A 87 16.05 0.03 -19.31
N LEU A 88 16.41 1.11 -20.01
CA LEU A 88 16.47 2.46 -19.46
C LEU A 88 15.07 2.96 -19.05
N ILE A 89 14.09 2.85 -19.95
CA ILE A 89 12.71 3.32 -19.68
C ILE A 89 12.11 2.51 -18.53
N GLN A 90 12.28 1.19 -18.54
CA GLN A 90 11.75 0.33 -17.49
C GLN A 90 12.41 0.60 -16.13
N THR A 91 13.73 0.79 -16.10
CA THR A 91 14.43 1.17 -14.87
C THR A 91 13.94 2.52 -14.35
N ALA A 92 13.75 3.51 -15.22
CA ALA A 92 13.21 4.81 -14.81
C ALA A 92 11.78 4.71 -14.27
N ALA A 93 10.93 3.93 -14.93
CA ALA A 93 9.55 3.68 -14.50
C ALA A 93 9.51 2.96 -13.14
N LEU A 94 10.39 1.97 -12.93
CA LEU A 94 10.51 1.25 -11.67
C LEU A 94 10.98 2.17 -10.53
N ILE A 95 12.01 2.99 -10.75
CA ILE A 95 12.51 3.95 -9.77
C ILE A 95 11.39 4.93 -9.38
N TYR A 96 10.71 5.51 -10.37
CA TYR A 96 9.63 6.46 -10.13
C TYR A 96 8.42 5.82 -9.43
N GLY A 97 8.02 4.63 -9.85
CA GLY A 97 6.94 3.88 -9.23
C GLY A 97 7.26 3.51 -7.78
N THR A 98 8.46 3.01 -7.52
CA THR A 98 8.94 2.67 -6.17
C THR A 98 8.98 3.91 -5.27
N TRP A 99 9.52 5.02 -5.77
CA TRP A 99 9.55 6.29 -5.04
C TRP A 99 8.13 6.79 -4.72
N THR A 100 7.21 6.73 -5.68
CA THR A 100 5.81 7.14 -5.48
C THR A 100 5.13 6.26 -4.42
N ILE A 101 5.31 4.94 -4.48
CA ILE A 101 4.78 3.99 -3.49
C ILE A 101 5.32 4.32 -2.10
N HIS A 102 6.62 4.60 -1.97
CA HIS A 102 7.23 4.97 -0.70
C HIS A 102 6.68 6.28 -0.13
N GLN A 103 6.54 7.32 -0.96
CA GLN A 103 6.04 8.63 -0.54
C GLN A 103 4.55 8.63 -0.20
N THR A 104 3.78 7.73 -0.80
CA THR A 104 2.32 7.63 -0.60
C THR A 104 1.94 6.41 0.24
N ARG A 105 2.90 5.84 0.99
CA ARG A 105 2.64 4.70 1.86
C ARG A 105 1.72 5.09 3.04
N PRO A 106 0.82 4.20 3.46
CA PRO A 106 0.03 4.39 4.67
C PRO A 106 0.93 4.26 5.90
N ILE A 107 0.79 5.17 6.86
CA ILE A 107 1.57 5.14 8.11
C ILE A 107 0.70 4.76 9.31
N ALA A 108 -0.59 5.11 9.28
CA ALA A 108 -1.51 4.81 10.38
C ALA A 108 -2.97 4.67 9.93
N LEU A 109 -3.73 3.96 10.74
CA LEU A 109 -5.19 3.90 10.68
C LEU A 109 -5.73 4.57 11.94
N ALA A 110 -6.39 5.72 11.79
CA ALA A 110 -6.89 6.50 12.91
C ALA A 110 -8.41 6.52 12.96
N PHE A 111 -8.99 6.24 14.12
CA PHE A 111 -10.39 6.56 14.38
C PHE A 111 -10.51 8.04 14.75
N ILE A 112 -11.19 8.82 13.92
CA ILE A 112 -11.37 10.26 14.11
C ILE A 112 -12.86 10.56 14.16
N ASN A 113 -13.33 10.99 15.33
CA ASN A 113 -14.71 11.36 15.65
C ASN A 113 -15.70 10.20 15.53
N SER A 114 -15.94 9.73 14.31
CA SER A 114 -17.02 8.79 13.98
C SER A 114 -16.66 7.74 12.93
N SER A 115 -15.45 7.79 12.36
CA SER A 115 -15.02 6.90 11.28
C SER A 115 -13.51 6.65 11.33
N PHE A 116 -13.06 5.61 10.65
CA PHE A 116 -11.64 5.39 10.41
C PHE A 116 -11.13 6.21 9.23
N ILE A 117 -9.91 6.72 9.34
CA ILE A 117 -9.18 7.46 8.31
C ILE A 117 -7.79 6.85 8.14
N THR A 118 -7.37 6.66 6.89
CA THR A 118 -6.00 6.25 6.58
C THR A 118 -5.09 7.49 6.53
N ILE A 119 -4.04 7.51 7.35
CA ILE A 119 -3.03 8.56 7.33
C ILE A 119 -1.85 8.09 6.48
N PHE A 120 -1.38 8.95 5.59
CA PHE A 120 -0.32 8.66 4.63
C PHE A 120 0.95 9.47 4.93
N ALA A 121 2.10 8.97 4.50
CA ALA A 121 3.40 9.59 4.72
C ALA A 121 3.57 10.97 4.06
N ASN A 122 2.78 11.28 3.04
CA ASN A 122 2.76 12.60 2.40
C ASN A 122 1.85 13.61 3.10
N SER A 123 1.26 13.26 4.26
CA SER A 123 0.46 14.18 5.05
C SER A 123 1.35 15.10 5.91
N THR A 124 0.84 16.28 6.25
CA THR A 124 1.54 17.25 7.12
C THR A 124 1.75 16.75 8.55
N LEU A 125 1.07 15.68 8.95
CA LEU A 125 1.16 15.08 10.27
C LEU A 125 2.21 13.96 10.34
N SER A 126 2.77 13.54 9.22
CA SER A 126 3.58 12.32 9.11
C SER A 126 4.76 12.32 10.09
N ASP A 127 5.64 13.32 9.99
CA ASP A 127 6.90 13.35 10.75
C ASP A 127 6.68 13.21 12.25
N ALA A 128 5.67 13.92 12.78
CA ALA A 128 5.36 13.90 14.20
C ALA A 128 4.58 12.64 14.64
N LEU A 129 3.84 11.99 13.72
CA LEU A 129 3.16 10.74 14.02
C LEU A 129 4.09 9.53 13.97
N GLU A 130 5.11 9.51 13.13
CA GLU A 130 6.07 8.40 13.03
C GLU A 130 6.74 8.12 14.38
N ASP A 131 7.26 9.17 15.04
CA ASP A 131 7.83 9.06 16.39
C ASP A 131 6.82 8.49 17.39
N LYS A 132 5.55 8.88 17.27
CA LYS A 132 4.49 8.44 18.18
C LYS A 132 4.08 7.00 17.95
N ILE A 133 4.05 6.56 16.70
CA ILE A 133 3.75 5.18 16.31
C ILE A 133 4.86 4.25 16.80
N GLU A 134 6.12 4.67 16.66
CA GLU A 134 7.28 3.91 17.16
C GLU A 134 7.25 3.78 18.69
N ASN A 135 7.04 4.89 19.41
CA ASN A 135 6.99 4.88 20.87
C ASN A 135 5.83 4.05 21.44
N ASN A 136 4.68 4.02 20.77
CA ASN A 136 3.51 3.25 21.20
C ASN A 136 3.49 1.82 20.62
N ASN A 137 4.41 1.49 19.72
CA ASN A 137 4.44 0.22 18.98
C ASN A 137 3.10 -0.13 18.32
N SER A 138 2.39 0.87 17.80
CA SER A 138 1.08 0.69 17.16
C SER A 138 0.80 1.76 16.11
N ASN A 139 0.38 1.32 14.94
CA ASN A 139 -0.10 2.16 13.83
C ASN A 139 -1.63 2.34 13.84
N GLN A 140 -2.32 1.81 14.86
CA GLN A 140 -3.75 1.97 15.06
C GLN A 140 -3.97 3.05 16.13
N LEU A 141 -4.61 4.14 15.74
CA LEU A 141 -4.73 5.33 16.58
C LEU A 141 -6.19 5.69 16.85
N TYR A 142 -6.42 6.36 17.97
CA TYR A 142 -7.66 7.03 18.32
C TYR A 142 -7.38 8.51 18.53
N TYR A 143 -8.17 9.40 17.93
CA TYR A 143 -8.03 10.83 18.12
C TYR A 143 -8.97 11.34 19.21
N LEU A 144 -8.40 11.84 20.31
CA LEU A 144 -9.15 12.37 21.44
C LEU A 144 -9.38 13.87 21.29
N PHE A 145 -10.62 14.30 21.03
CA PHE A 145 -10.98 15.71 20.97
C PHE A 145 -10.88 16.36 22.36
N ASN A 146 -10.39 17.61 22.39
CA ASN A 146 -10.36 18.44 23.58
C ASN A 146 -11.38 19.57 23.41
N ASP A 147 -12.53 19.43 24.07
CA ASP A 147 -13.61 20.39 23.97
C ASP A 147 -13.31 21.71 24.71
N GLU A 148 -12.34 21.71 25.62
CA GLU A 148 -11.90 22.92 26.34
C GLU A 148 -10.96 23.79 25.52
N GLN A 149 -10.20 23.18 24.60
CA GLN A 149 -9.29 23.86 23.68
C GLN A 149 -9.49 23.34 22.25
N PRO A 150 -10.61 23.72 21.60
CA PRO A 150 -10.89 23.26 20.25
C PRO A 150 -9.87 23.82 19.26
N SER A 151 -9.34 22.96 18.39
CA SER A 151 -8.47 23.31 17.29
C SER A 151 -9.12 22.97 15.94
N SER A 152 -8.89 23.80 14.93
CA SER A 152 -9.29 23.50 13.55
C SER A 152 -8.37 22.49 12.87
N GLU A 153 -7.20 22.24 13.45
CA GLU A 153 -6.18 21.31 12.94
C GLU A 153 -6.00 20.14 13.91
N LEU A 154 -5.61 18.99 13.35
CA LEU A 154 -5.32 17.80 14.14
C LEU A 154 -4.01 17.98 14.90
N ASN A 155 -4.04 17.74 16.21
CA ASN A 155 -2.86 17.78 17.05
C ASN A 155 -2.32 16.37 17.26
N VAL A 156 -1.03 16.19 17.01
CA VAL A 156 -0.30 14.93 17.18
C VAL A 156 -0.43 14.41 18.62
N GLU A 157 -0.49 15.30 19.61
CA GLU A 157 -0.61 14.94 21.02
C GLU A 157 -1.94 14.26 21.38
N GLN A 158 -2.98 14.55 20.60
CA GLN A 158 -4.33 14.01 20.78
C GLN A 158 -4.50 12.62 20.19
N PHE A 159 -3.55 12.14 19.37
CA PHE A 159 -3.53 10.73 18.96
C PHE A 159 -3.05 9.86 20.12
N LYS A 160 -3.81 8.81 20.42
CA LYS A 160 -3.52 7.79 21.43
C LYS A 160 -3.60 6.41 20.79
N PRO A 161 -3.01 5.37 21.41
CA PRO A 161 -3.21 3.99 20.95
C PRO A 161 -4.70 3.65 20.86
N TYR A 162 -5.12 3.06 19.74
CA TYR A 162 -6.52 2.67 19.54
C TYR A 162 -7.03 1.69 20.59
N SER A 163 -6.16 0.78 21.04
CA SER A 163 -6.45 -0.25 22.06
C SER A 163 -7.09 0.32 23.32
N ASP A 164 -6.67 1.52 23.72
CA ASP A 164 -7.09 2.15 24.97
C ASP A 164 -8.53 2.70 24.88
N TYR A 165 -9.04 2.90 23.66
CA TYR A 165 -10.33 3.52 23.37
C TYR A 165 -11.25 2.64 22.52
N ALA A 166 -10.88 1.38 22.27
CA ALA A 166 -11.61 0.47 21.39
C ALA A 166 -13.10 0.31 21.78
N LEU A 167 -13.39 0.16 23.08
CA LEU A 167 -14.76 0.06 23.62
C LEU A 167 -15.58 1.36 23.46
N THR A 168 -14.92 2.51 23.38
CA THR A 168 -15.60 3.78 23.12
C THR A 168 -16.19 3.79 21.71
N VAL A 169 -15.53 3.14 20.75
CA VAL A 169 -16.01 3.06 19.37
C VAL A 169 -17.26 2.19 19.26
N THR A 170 -17.35 1.09 20.00
CA THR A 170 -18.50 0.16 19.93
C THR A 170 -19.77 0.74 20.56
N SER A 171 -19.63 1.71 21.47
CA SER A 171 -20.75 2.41 22.11
C SER A 171 -21.19 3.68 21.38
N LEU A 172 -20.46 4.11 20.36
CA LEU A 172 -20.76 5.34 19.62
C LEU A 172 -21.93 5.14 18.65
N VAL A 173 -22.90 6.06 18.69
CA VAL A 173 -23.99 6.13 17.71
C VAL A 173 -23.58 7.10 16.60
N SER A 174 -23.41 6.59 15.39
CA SER A 174 -22.92 7.36 14.24
C SER A 174 -23.50 6.83 12.91
N PRO A 175 -23.76 7.69 11.92
CA PRO A 175 -24.15 7.26 10.57
C PRO A 175 -23.04 6.49 9.82
N TYR A 176 -21.83 6.46 10.36
CA TYR A 176 -20.69 5.73 9.80
C TYR A 176 -20.43 4.40 10.52
N ILE A 177 -21.33 3.99 11.42
CA ILE A 177 -21.21 2.75 12.18
C ILE A 177 -22.47 1.92 11.93
N ASP A 178 -22.29 0.82 11.21
CA ASP A 178 -23.35 -0.12 10.81
C ASP A 178 -23.16 -1.45 11.56
N THR A 179 -24.24 -2.18 11.85
CA THR A 179 -24.13 -3.57 12.31
C THR A 179 -23.75 -4.49 11.13
N ASN A 180 -22.98 -5.55 11.37
CA ASN A 180 -22.69 -6.50 10.31
C ASN A 180 -23.87 -7.47 10.10
N PRO A 181 -24.55 -7.46 8.93
CA PRO A 181 -25.72 -8.33 8.70
C PRO A 181 -25.37 -9.82 8.71
N ASN A 182 -24.10 -10.17 8.51
CA ASN A 182 -23.64 -11.55 8.45
C ASN A 182 -23.12 -12.07 9.80
N ASN A 183 -22.84 -11.18 10.77
CA ASN A 183 -22.30 -11.54 12.07
C ASN A 183 -22.65 -10.46 13.11
N GLU A 184 -23.55 -10.80 14.04
CA GLU A 184 -24.04 -9.86 15.06
C GLU A 184 -22.98 -9.44 16.10
N GLU A 185 -21.88 -10.19 16.19
CA GLU A 185 -20.72 -9.88 17.04
C GLU A 185 -19.76 -8.88 16.37
N GLN A 186 -20.06 -8.42 15.16
CA GLN A 186 -19.22 -7.50 14.40
C GLN A 186 -19.93 -6.20 14.07
N ILE A 187 -19.16 -5.12 14.10
CA ILE A 187 -19.58 -3.78 13.70
C ILE A 187 -18.75 -3.35 12.49
N LEU A 188 -19.39 -2.69 11.53
CA LEU A 188 -18.79 -2.11 10.35
C LEU A 188 -18.62 -0.61 10.57
N VAL A 189 -17.39 -0.14 10.66
CA VAL A 189 -17.08 1.29 10.75
C VAL A 189 -16.57 1.77 9.40
N ARG A 190 -17.11 2.88 8.86
CA ARG A 190 -16.66 3.42 7.57
C ARG A 190 -15.19 3.80 7.60
N LEU A 191 -14.51 3.56 6.47
CA LEU A 191 -13.15 3.98 6.21
C LEU A 191 -13.14 5.08 5.13
N ASP A 192 -12.56 6.23 5.45
CA ASP A 192 -12.45 7.40 4.56
C ASP A 192 -13.82 7.80 3.95
N PRO A 193 -14.89 8.02 4.77
CA PRO A 193 -16.27 8.14 4.30
C PRO A 193 -16.52 9.29 3.31
N LEU A 194 -15.67 10.32 3.33
CA LEU A 194 -15.74 11.45 2.40
C LEU A 194 -15.24 11.10 0.99
N THR A 195 -14.46 10.03 0.86
CA THR A 195 -13.89 9.58 -0.42
C THR A 195 -14.48 8.26 -0.90
N SER A 196 -15.08 7.48 0.01
CA SER A 196 -15.65 6.17 -0.32
C SER A 196 -16.81 5.78 0.60
N ASN A 197 -17.86 5.22 0.00
CA ASN A 197 -19.00 4.63 0.69
C ASN A 197 -19.01 3.09 0.66
N THR A 198 -17.90 2.46 0.25
CA THR A 198 -17.81 0.98 0.11
C THR A 198 -16.75 0.37 1.01
N ARG A 199 -15.99 1.20 1.73
CA ARG A 199 -14.83 0.76 2.52
C ARG A 199 -15.15 0.80 4.00
N PHE A 200 -14.79 -0.26 4.69
CA PHE A 200 -15.09 -0.46 6.11
C PHE A 200 -13.92 -1.10 6.83
N ILE A 201 -13.84 -0.83 8.12
CA ILE A 201 -13.08 -1.61 9.08
C ILE A 201 -14.10 -2.41 9.90
N ILE A 202 -13.91 -3.72 9.94
CA ILE A 202 -14.70 -4.60 10.79
C ILE A 202 -14.04 -4.63 12.17
N ILE A 203 -14.81 -4.31 13.19
CA ILE A 203 -14.39 -4.39 14.58
C ILE A 203 -15.26 -5.39 15.34
N ASN A 204 -14.68 -6.03 16.35
CA ASN A 204 -15.42 -6.88 17.28
C ASN A 204 -16.29 -6.01 18.20
N LYS A 205 -17.55 -6.38 18.37
CA LYS A 205 -18.54 -5.63 19.15
C LYS A 205 -18.27 -5.68 20.66
N GLN A 206 -17.67 -6.75 21.16
CA GLN A 206 -17.47 -6.99 22.60
C GLN A 206 -16.27 -6.23 23.14
N ASP A 207 -15.14 -6.21 22.43
CA ASP A 207 -13.88 -5.62 22.88
C ASP A 207 -13.43 -4.41 22.02
N GLY A 208 -14.06 -4.18 20.87
CA GLY A 208 -13.73 -3.09 19.95
C GLY A 208 -12.49 -3.36 19.10
N LEU A 209 -11.89 -4.55 19.16
CA LEU A 209 -10.65 -4.83 18.42
C LEU A 209 -10.89 -4.81 16.92
N ILE A 210 -9.94 -4.23 16.18
CA ILE A 210 -9.92 -4.23 14.72
C ILE A 210 -9.64 -5.66 14.24
N LEU A 211 -10.56 -6.20 13.45
CA LEU A 211 -10.46 -7.55 12.90
C LEU A 211 -9.88 -7.54 11.49
N GLU A 212 -10.53 -6.83 10.56
CA GLU A 212 -10.13 -6.81 9.15
C GLU A 212 -10.68 -5.60 8.39
N TYR A 213 -10.11 -5.39 7.19
CA TYR A 213 -10.67 -4.48 6.20
C TYR A 213 -11.75 -5.19 5.37
N ALA A 214 -12.84 -4.49 5.07
CA ALA A 214 -13.87 -4.98 4.15
C ALA A 214 -14.23 -3.94 3.09
N LYS A 215 -14.50 -4.45 1.88
CA LYS A 215 -15.06 -3.68 0.77
C LYS A 215 -16.40 -4.28 0.36
N LYS A 216 -17.49 -3.52 0.45
CA LYS A 216 -18.86 -3.94 0.11
C LYS A 216 -19.44 -3.07 -1.00
#